data_AF-A0A6G1R4Q3-F1
#
_entry.id   AF-A0A6G1R4Q3-F1
#
_cell.length_a   1.000
_cell.length_b   1.000
_cell.length_c   1.000
_cell.angle_alpha   90.00
_cell.angle_beta   90.00
_cell.angle_gamma   90.00
#
_symmetry.space_group_name_H-M   'P 1'
#
loop_
_entity.id
_entity.type
_entity.pdbx_description
1 polymer ?
#
loop_
_entity_poly.entity_id
_entity_poly.type
_entity_poly.pdbx_seq_one_letter_code
_entity_poly.pdbx_strand_id
1 'polypeptide(L)'
;SAGFDAAEGHPPPLGGYKVSAKCFGYMTKQLMSLAGGAIVLALEGGHDLTAICDASEACVSALLGNELDPLPEESMRQKPNPNAVRSLEAVIQVQSKYWVAVQRFASKLGCSFLEAQHHEAEEVETVTALASLSVAVMVEKRPQDEPMEEEEPMNQ
;
A
#
# COMPACT_ATOMS: atom_id res chain seq x y z
N SER A 1 -1.73 -12.49 -16.15
CA SER A 1 -2.08 -13.89 -15.85
C SER A 1 -2.98 -13.87 -14.62
N ALA A 2 -4.24 -14.29 -14.77
CA ALA A 2 -5.27 -14.25 -13.73
C ALA A 2 -5.86 -15.67 -13.54
N GLY A 3 -5.23 -16.45 -12.65
CA GLY A 3 -5.76 -17.74 -12.21
C GLY A 3 -6.58 -17.60 -10.93
N PHE A 4 -7.66 -18.37 -10.80
CA PHE A 4 -8.56 -18.36 -9.66
C PHE A 4 -8.55 -19.67 -8.85
N ASP A 5 -7.55 -20.51 -9.04
CA ASP A 5 -7.33 -21.76 -8.27
C ASP A 5 -6.93 -21.53 -6.80
N ALA A 6 -6.50 -20.31 -6.44
CA ALA A 6 -6.32 -19.88 -5.06
C ALA A 6 -7.64 -19.54 -4.33
N ALA A 7 -8.74 -19.41 -5.07
CA ALA A 7 -10.04 -19.13 -4.47
C ALA A 7 -10.55 -20.33 -3.67
N GLU A 8 -11.36 -20.05 -2.63
CA GLU A 8 -12.05 -21.11 -1.89
C GLU A 8 -12.91 -21.98 -2.83
N GLY A 9 -12.93 -23.29 -2.60
CA GLY A 9 -13.58 -24.29 -3.46
C GLY A 9 -12.61 -25.25 -4.14
N HIS A 10 -11.32 -24.91 -4.20
CA HIS A 10 -10.29 -25.78 -4.78
C HIS A 10 -9.64 -26.70 -3.73
N PRO A 11 -9.69 -28.04 -3.90
CA PRO A 11 -9.08 -28.96 -2.94
C PRO A 11 -7.54 -28.84 -2.93
N PRO A 12 -6.86 -29.30 -1.86
CA PRO A 12 -5.41 -29.15 -1.71
C PRO A 12 -4.53 -29.56 -2.89
N PRO A 13 -4.83 -30.62 -3.66
CA PRO A 13 -4.03 -30.98 -4.83
C PRO A 13 -4.11 -29.99 -6.01
N LEU A 14 -5.16 -29.15 -6.07
CA LEU A 14 -5.39 -28.20 -7.17
C LEU A 14 -5.09 -26.75 -6.78
N GLY A 15 -5.19 -26.41 -5.50
CA GLY A 15 -4.88 -25.09 -4.97
C GLY A 15 -4.80 -25.10 -3.45
N GLY A 16 -5.92 -25.44 -2.78
CA GLY A 16 -5.96 -25.59 -1.32
C GLY A 16 -5.98 -24.29 -0.53
N TYR A 17 -6.01 -23.15 -1.21
CA TYR A 17 -6.19 -21.84 -0.59
C TYR A 17 -7.67 -21.47 -0.46
N LYS A 18 -7.91 -20.40 0.29
CA LYS A 18 -9.24 -19.91 0.63
C LYS A 18 -9.37 -18.42 0.42
N VAL A 19 -8.83 -17.93 -0.71
CA VAL A 19 -8.99 -16.52 -1.06
C VAL A 19 -10.43 -16.28 -1.46
N SER A 20 -11.07 -15.25 -0.92
CA SER A 20 -12.43 -14.91 -1.32
C SER A 20 -12.44 -14.26 -2.71
N ALA A 21 -13.51 -14.46 -3.48
CA ALA A 21 -13.72 -13.81 -4.77
C ALA A 21 -13.57 -12.27 -4.67
N LYS A 22 -14.13 -11.67 -3.61
CA LYS A 22 -14.01 -10.23 -3.33
C LYS A 22 -12.56 -9.76 -3.25
N CYS A 23 -11.66 -10.55 -2.67
CA CYS A 23 -10.24 -10.20 -2.55
C CYS A 23 -9.58 -10.04 -3.93
N PHE A 24 -9.97 -10.82 -4.94
CA PHE A 24 -9.48 -10.63 -6.32
C PHE A 24 -9.91 -9.29 -6.93
N GLY A 25 -11.12 -8.82 -6.62
CA GLY A 25 -11.57 -7.48 -6.96
C GLY A 25 -10.69 -6.39 -6.34
N TYR A 26 -10.35 -6.51 -5.05
CA TYR A 26 -9.44 -5.58 -4.37
C TYR A 26 -8.01 -5.61 -4.95
N MET A 27 -7.47 -6.80 -5.25
CA MET A 27 -6.17 -6.92 -5.91
C MET A 27 -6.17 -6.26 -7.30
N THR A 28 -7.25 -6.45 -8.07
CA THR A 28 -7.45 -5.79 -9.37
C THR A 28 -7.46 -4.27 -9.21
N LYS A 29 -8.23 -3.73 -8.26
CA LYS A 29 -8.30 -2.30 -7.97
C LYS A 29 -6.94 -1.72 -7.56
N GLN A 30 -6.15 -2.45 -6.77
CA GLN A 30 -4.78 -2.03 -6.44
C GLN A 30 -3.90 -1.92 -7.70
N LEU A 31 -3.96 -2.91 -8.60
CA LEU A 31 -3.18 -2.89 -9.84
C LEU A 31 -3.62 -1.79 -10.81
N MET A 32 -4.89 -1.42 -10.82
CA MET A 32 -5.41 -0.29 -11.63
C MET A 32 -4.80 1.06 -11.26
N SER A 33 -4.20 1.20 -10.06
CA SER A 33 -3.46 2.42 -9.69
C SER A 33 -2.13 2.58 -10.44
N LEU A 34 -1.65 1.52 -11.10
CA LEU A 34 -0.39 1.48 -11.83
C LEU A 34 -0.61 1.74 -13.32
N ALA A 35 0.44 2.20 -14.01
CA ALA A 35 0.44 2.42 -15.46
C ALA A 35 -0.78 3.21 -16.00
N GLY A 36 -1.32 4.13 -15.19
CA GLY A 36 -2.52 4.90 -15.55
C GLY A 36 -3.78 4.05 -15.75
N GLY A 37 -3.86 2.87 -15.12
CA GLY A 37 -5.00 1.95 -15.26
C GLY A 37 -4.97 1.08 -16.52
N ALA A 38 -3.89 1.11 -17.30
CA ALA A 38 -3.73 0.26 -18.48
C ALA A 38 -3.45 -1.20 -18.06
N ILE A 39 -4.50 -1.94 -17.69
CA ILE A 39 -4.45 -3.33 -17.24
C ILE A 39 -5.31 -4.23 -18.11
N VAL A 40 -4.81 -5.45 -18.37
CA VAL A 40 -5.57 -6.55 -18.96
C VAL A 40 -5.42 -7.78 -18.07
N LEU A 41 -6.55 -8.38 -17.69
CA LEU A 41 -6.59 -9.67 -17.01
C LEU A 41 -6.86 -10.76 -18.05
N ALA A 42 -6.01 -11.79 -18.07
CA ALA A 42 -6.17 -12.95 -18.94
C ALA A 42 -6.36 -14.19 -18.06
N LEU A 43 -7.51 -14.85 -18.20
CA LEU A 43 -7.87 -16.03 -17.42
C LEU A 43 -6.89 -17.18 -17.67
N GLU A 44 -6.46 -17.82 -16.59
CA GLU A 44 -5.51 -18.93 -16.61
C GLU A 44 -6.11 -20.16 -15.90
N GLY A 45 -5.66 -20.47 -14.68
CA GLY A 45 -6.17 -21.57 -13.87
C GLY A 45 -7.49 -21.27 -13.15
N GLY A 46 -8.07 -22.31 -12.57
CA GLY A 46 -9.36 -22.30 -11.90
C GLY A 46 -10.21 -23.47 -12.40
N HIS A 47 -10.76 -24.25 -11.48
CA HIS A 47 -11.52 -25.47 -11.80
C HIS A 47 -12.92 -25.45 -11.21
N ASP A 48 -13.10 -24.86 -10.03
CA ASP A 48 -14.42 -24.68 -9.45
C ASP A 48 -15.17 -23.56 -10.18
N LEU A 49 -16.28 -23.91 -10.85
CA LEU A 49 -17.02 -22.97 -11.71
C LEU A 49 -17.57 -21.79 -10.92
N THR A 50 -18.06 -22.02 -9.70
CA THR A 50 -18.58 -20.95 -8.85
C THR A 50 -17.47 -19.98 -8.48
N ALA A 51 -16.32 -20.50 -8.02
CA ALA A 51 -15.18 -19.69 -7.64
C ALA A 51 -14.63 -18.87 -8.82
N ILE A 52 -14.56 -19.45 -10.02
CA ILE A 52 -14.14 -18.75 -11.24
C ILE A 52 -15.13 -17.64 -11.58
N CYS A 53 -16.43 -17.93 -11.58
CA CYS A 53 -17.48 -16.96 -11.91
C CYS A 53 -17.47 -15.78 -10.91
N ASP A 54 -17.48 -16.06 -9.62
CA ASP A 54 -17.51 -15.04 -8.57
C ASP A 54 -16.25 -14.17 -8.61
N ALA A 55 -15.07 -14.78 -8.78
CA ALA A 55 -13.82 -14.03 -8.87
C ALA A 55 -13.73 -13.21 -10.17
N SER A 56 -14.23 -13.74 -11.29
CA SER A 56 -14.30 -13.02 -12.57
C SER A 56 -15.24 -11.83 -12.46
N GLU A 57 -16.41 -12.00 -11.85
CA GLU A 57 -17.37 -10.93 -11.60
C GLU A 57 -16.74 -9.82 -10.75
N ALA A 58 -16.09 -10.17 -9.63
CA ALA A 58 -15.43 -9.21 -8.76
C ALA A 58 -14.31 -8.43 -9.48
N CYS A 59 -13.51 -9.12 -10.31
CA CYS A 59 -12.47 -8.47 -11.11
C CYS A 59 -13.05 -7.52 -12.16
N VAL A 60 -14.07 -7.95 -12.91
CA VAL A 60 -14.71 -7.12 -13.95
C VAL A 60 -15.42 -5.92 -13.33
N SER A 61 -16.10 -6.10 -12.19
CA SER A 61 -16.72 -5.00 -11.45
C SER A 61 -15.68 -3.95 -11.03
N ALA A 62 -14.51 -4.39 -10.54
CA ALA A 62 -13.39 -3.49 -10.23
C ALA A 62 -12.90 -2.72 -11.47
N LEU A 63 -12.73 -3.41 -12.61
CA LEU A 63 -12.28 -2.81 -13.88
C LEU A 63 -13.26 -1.76 -14.41
N LEU A 64 -14.56 -1.94 -14.18
CA LEU A 64 -15.59 -0.95 -14.51
C LEU A 64 -15.60 0.27 -13.58
N GLY A 65 -14.77 0.26 -12.53
CA GLY A 65 -14.70 1.34 -11.55
C GLY A 65 -15.85 1.33 -10.55
N ASN A 66 -16.59 0.22 -10.44
CA ASN A 66 -17.67 0.10 -9.46
C ASN A 66 -17.09 0.11 -8.04
N GLU A 67 -17.92 0.55 -7.09
CA GLU A 67 -17.60 0.40 -5.68
C GLU A 67 -17.56 -1.09 -5.32
N LEU A 68 -16.50 -1.49 -4.62
CA LEU A 68 -16.33 -2.88 -4.18
C LEU A 68 -16.97 -3.04 -2.81
N ASP A 69 -17.73 -4.12 -2.66
CA ASP A 69 -18.21 -4.55 -1.34
C ASP A 69 -17.05 -4.64 -0.35
N PRO A 70 -17.23 -4.16 0.90
CA PRO A 70 -16.20 -4.27 1.92
C PRO A 70 -15.80 -5.72 2.18
N LEU A 71 -14.50 -5.93 2.41
CA LEU A 71 -14.02 -7.20 2.95
C LEU A 71 -14.58 -7.43 4.36
N PRO A 72 -14.80 -8.69 4.78
CA PRO A 72 -15.22 -8.98 6.14
C PRO A 72 -14.24 -8.39 7.15
N GLU A 73 -14.75 -7.75 8.20
CA GLU A 73 -13.92 -7.11 9.23
C GLU A 73 -12.96 -8.10 9.89
N GLU A 74 -13.40 -9.35 10.08
CA GLU A 74 -12.56 -10.44 10.57
C GLU A 74 -11.33 -10.65 9.69
N SER A 75 -11.50 -10.67 8.36
CA SER A 75 -10.38 -10.81 7.42
C SER A 75 -9.44 -9.60 7.47
N MET A 76 -9.95 -8.40 7.74
CA MET A 76 -9.12 -7.19 7.85
C MET A 76 -8.31 -7.13 9.15
N ARG A 77 -8.83 -7.73 10.23
CA ARG A 77 -8.14 -7.88 11.53
C ARG A 77 -7.26 -9.11 11.62
N GLN A 78 -7.41 -10.06 10.70
CA GLN A 78 -6.63 -11.28 10.68
C GLN A 78 -5.17 -10.97 10.32
N LYS A 79 -4.25 -11.44 11.18
CA LYS A 79 -2.81 -11.40 10.87
C LYS A 79 -2.44 -12.51 9.89
N PRO A 80 -1.47 -12.28 8.99
CA PRO A 80 -0.92 -13.34 8.16
C PRO A 80 -0.42 -14.51 9.03
N ASN A 81 -0.65 -15.75 8.57
CA ASN A 81 -0.17 -16.91 9.30
C ASN A 81 1.39 -16.97 9.30
N PRO A 82 2.02 -17.69 10.24
CA PRO A 82 3.48 -17.72 10.35
C PRO A 82 4.20 -18.22 9.10
N ASN A 83 3.59 -19.14 8.33
CA ASN A 83 4.20 -19.63 7.09
C ASN A 83 4.21 -18.56 6.00
N ALA A 84 3.14 -17.76 5.90
CA ALA A 84 3.07 -16.62 4.99
C ALA A 84 4.10 -15.55 5.37
N VAL A 85 4.23 -15.21 6.66
CA VAL A 85 5.23 -14.26 7.15
C VAL A 85 6.64 -14.71 6.78
N ARG A 86 7.03 -15.95 7.11
CA ARG A 86 8.36 -16.51 6.76
C ARG A 86 8.63 -16.49 5.26
N SER A 87 7.60 -16.79 4.45
CA SER A 87 7.72 -16.77 2.99
C SER A 87 8.00 -15.34 2.48
N LEU A 88 7.29 -14.34 3.01
CA LEU A 88 7.51 -12.94 2.67
C LEU A 88 8.86 -12.42 3.17
N GLU A 89 9.28 -12.79 4.38
CA GLU A 89 10.61 -12.46 4.91
C GLU A 89 11.72 -12.95 3.98
N ALA A 90 11.63 -14.21 3.51
CA ALA A 90 12.59 -14.78 2.56
C ALA A 90 12.60 -14.00 1.24
N VAL A 91 11.42 -13.62 0.72
CA VAL A 91 11.31 -12.78 -0.50
C VAL A 91 11.98 -11.42 -0.28
N ILE A 92 11.72 -10.74 0.84
CA ILE A 92 12.36 -9.45 1.16
C ILE A 92 13.87 -9.62 1.25
N GLN A 93 14.37 -10.65 1.94
CA GLN A 93 15.81 -10.90 2.09
C GLN A 93 16.52 -11.06 0.74
N VAL A 94 15.89 -11.73 -0.23
CA VAL A 94 16.47 -11.93 -1.57
C VAL A 94 16.32 -10.67 -2.43
N GLN A 95 15.12 -10.09 -2.49
CA GLN A 95 14.79 -9.00 -3.41
C GLN A 95 15.32 -7.64 -2.97
N SER A 96 15.56 -7.44 -1.68
CA SER A 96 16.10 -6.18 -1.12
C SER A 96 17.46 -5.78 -1.69
N LYS A 97 18.20 -6.71 -2.28
CA LYS A 97 19.47 -6.47 -3.00
C LYS A 97 19.27 -5.68 -4.30
N TYR A 98 18.11 -5.80 -4.91
CA TYR A 98 17.78 -5.21 -6.21
C TYR A 98 16.74 -4.08 -6.08
N TRP A 99 15.87 -4.17 -5.07
CA TRP A 99 14.74 -3.27 -4.88
C TRP A 99 14.73 -2.73 -3.45
N VAL A 100 15.33 -1.55 -3.24
CA VAL A 100 15.33 -0.86 -1.94
C VAL A 100 13.90 -0.65 -1.42
N ALA A 101 12.99 -0.37 -2.33
CA ALA A 101 11.56 -0.20 -2.08
C ALA A 101 10.89 -1.38 -1.35
N VAL A 102 11.45 -2.60 -1.41
CA VAL A 102 10.87 -3.77 -0.76
C VAL A 102 11.23 -3.83 0.73
N GLN A 103 12.36 -3.25 1.13
CA GLN A 103 12.84 -3.29 2.52
C GLN A 103 11.88 -2.60 3.50
N ARG A 104 11.18 -1.55 3.06
CA ARG A 104 10.24 -0.79 3.90
C ARG A 104 9.07 -1.62 4.44
N PHE A 105 8.77 -2.76 3.82
CA PHE A 105 7.68 -3.64 4.24
C PHE A 105 8.08 -4.66 5.31
N ALA A 106 9.37 -4.79 5.61
CA ALA A 106 9.88 -5.81 6.54
C ALA A 106 9.27 -5.70 7.94
N SER A 107 9.04 -4.47 8.44
CA SER A 107 8.43 -4.22 9.75
C SER A 107 6.93 -4.53 9.80
N LYS A 108 6.26 -4.62 8.64
CA LYS A 108 4.79 -4.74 8.53
C LYS A 108 4.31 -6.16 8.20
N LEU A 109 5.21 -7.12 7.96
CA LEU A 109 4.82 -8.47 7.50
C LEU A 109 3.91 -9.24 8.47
N GLY A 110 4.02 -8.97 9.78
CA GLY A 110 3.20 -9.61 10.81
C GLY A 110 1.93 -8.83 11.18
N CYS A 111 1.71 -7.67 10.58
CA CYS A 111 0.53 -6.84 10.84
C CYS A 111 -0.68 -7.36 10.07
N SER A 112 -1.85 -7.28 10.69
CA SER A 112 -3.12 -7.29 9.96
C SER A 112 -3.25 -6.07 9.07
N PHE A 113 -4.22 -6.07 8.15
CA PHE A 113 -4.46 -4.94 7.26
C PHE A 113 -4.74 -3.65 8.05
N LEU A 114 -5.60 -3.71 9.07
CA LEU A 114 -5.93 -2.54 9.89
C LEU A 114 -4.72 -2.03 10.68
N GLU A 115 -3.93 -2.92 11.29
CA GLU A 115 -2.70 -2.51 12.00
C GLU A 115 -1.71 -1.83 11.05
N ALA A 116 -1.52 -2.36 9.84
CA ALA A 116 -0.62 -1.79 8.85
C ALA A 116 -1.07 -0.39 8.39
N GLN A 117 -2.38 -0.18 8.22
CA GLN A 117 -2.95 1.12 7.86
C GLN A 117 -2.77 2.15 8.97
N HIS A 118 -2.98 1.76 10.24
CA HIS A 118 -2.75 2.66 11.37
C HIS A 118 -1.27 3.07 11.49
N HIS A 119 -0.35 2.12 11.37
CA HIS A 119 1.09 2.42 11.41
C HIS A 119 1.52 3.38 10.29
N GLU A 120 0.94 3.24 9.09
CA GLU A 120 1.22 4.17 8.00
C GLU A 120 0.71 5.59 8.30
N ALA A 121 -0.48 5.72 8.90
CA ALA A 121 -0.99 7.02 9.33
C ALA A 121 -0.08 7.68 10.40
N GLU A 122 0.33 6.92 11.41
CA GLU A 122 1.25 7.42 12.45
C GLU A 122 2.63 7.82 11.88
N GLU A 123 3.18 7.04 10.94
CA GLU A 123 4.42 7.37 10.23
C GLU A 123 4.28 8.68 9.43
N VAL A 124 3.15 8.89 8.75
CA VAL A 124 2.90 10.13 7.99
C VAL A 124 2.73 11.32 8.92
N GLU A 125 1.99 11.18 10.02
CA GLU A 125 1.78 12.23 11.02
C GLU A 125 3.11 12.66 11.66
N THR A 126 3.94 11.69 12.05
CA THR A 126 5.25 11.96 12.67
C THR A 126 6.20 12.66 11.70
N VAL A 127 6.28 12.23 10.43
CA VAL A 127 7.10 12.91 9.41
C VAL A 127 6.59 14.33 9.17
N THR A 128 5.28 14.53 9.12
CA THR A 128 4.66 15.86 8.94
C THR A 128 5.01 16.79 10.12
N ALA A 129 4.98 16.29 11.35
CA ALA A 129 5.36 17.04 12.54
C ALA A 129 6.87 17.40 12.53
N LEU A 130 7.74 16.46 12.16
CA LEU A 130 9.19 16.69 12.06
C LEU A 130 9.55 17.72 10.96
N ALA A 131 8.86 17.66 9.82
CA ALA A 131 9.02 18.66 8.76
C ALA A 131 8.60 20.05 9.25
N SER A 132 7.50 20.14 10.00
CA SER A 132 6.99 21.40 10.57
C SER A 132 7.99 22.03 11.56
N LEU A 133 8.64 21.21 12.40
CA LEU A 133 9.70 21.67 13.32
C LEU A 133 10.93 22.19 12.56
N SER A 134 11.32 21.52 11.48
CA SER A 134 12.50 21.89 10.69
C SER A 134 12.32 23.25 9.98
N VAL A 135 11.10 23.57 9.54
CA VAL A 135 10.78 24.86 8.93
C VAL A 135 10.77 26.00 9.97
N ALA A 136 10.28 25.74 11.18
CA ALA A 136 10.28 26.74 12.26
C ALA A 136 11.70 27.20 12.64
N VAL A 137 12.67 26.28 12.64
CA VAL A 137 14.09 26.58 12.95
C VAL A 137 14.76 27.47 11.88
N MET A 138 14.31 27.42 10.62
CA MET A 138 14.85 28.26 9.56
C MET A 138 14.36 29.72 9.62
N VAL A 139 13.24 30.00 10.30
CA VAL A 139 12.68 31.35 10.41
C VAL A 139 13.36 32.18 11.51
N GLU A 140 13.99 31.54 12.51
CA GLU A 140 14.60 32.24 13.66
C GLU A 140 16.00 32.81 13.42
N LYS A 141 16.54 32.78 12.18
CA LYS A 141 17.89 33.32 11.90
C LYS A 141 17.91 34.33 10.74
N ARG A 142 17.25 35.47 10.93
CA ARG A 142 17.65 36.74 10.30
C ARG A 142 18.05 37.72 11.41
N PRO A 143 19.35 38.05 11.56
CA PRO A 143 19.73 39.24 12.33
C PRO A 143 19.08 40.45 11.66
N GLN A 144 18.45 41.29 12.45
CA GLN A 144 17.99 42.60 12.00
C GLN A 144 19.24 43.43 11.69
N ASP A 145 19.47 43.76 10.42
CA ASP A 145 20.44 44.80 10.05
C ASP A 145 19.96 46.11 10.68
N GLU A 146 20.75 46.65 11.60
CA GLU A 146 20.53 47.99 12.18
C GLU A 146 20.60 49.04 11.06
N PRO A 147 19.67 50.02 11.02
CA PRO A 147 19.74 51.09 10.04
C PRO A 147 20.88 52.05 10.42
N MET A 148 21.88 52.20 9.54
CA MET A 148 22.90 53.24 9.67
C MET A 148 22.24 54.62 9.61
N GLU A 149 22.53 55.46 10.61
CA GLU A 149 22.12 56.86 10.63
C GLU A 149 22.72 57.61 9.41
N GLU A 150 21.86 58.25 8.62
CA GLU A 150 22.28 59.17 7.56
C GLU A 150 22.84 60.45 8.20
N GLU A 151 24.15 60.70 8.07
CA GLU A 151 24.72 62.03 8.33
C GLU A 151 24.26 63.01 7.24
N GLU A 152 23.46 64.02 7.62
CA GLU A 152 23.16 65.17 6.78
C GLU A 152 24.44 66.00 6.51
N PRO A 153 24.76 66.35 5.25
CA PRO A 153 25.79 67.33 4.99
C PRO A 153 25.23 68.75 5.15
N MET A 154 25.94 69.48 5.99
CA MET A 154 25.77 70.87 6.41
C MET A 154 25.73 71.87 5.23
N ASN A 155 24.80 72.83 5.34
CA ASN A 155 24.63 74.04 4.51
C ASN A 155 25.91 74.62 3.87
N GLN A 156 25.77 75.05 2.60
CA GLN A 156 26.24 76.37 2.12
C GLN A 156 25.23 76.97 1.13
#